data_AF-A0A1L3ZY21-F1
#
_entry.id   AF-A0A1L3ZY21-F1
#
_cell.length_a   1.000
_cell.length_b   1.000
_cell.length_c   1.000
_cell.angle_alpha   90.00
_cell.angle_beta   90.00
_cell.angle_gamma   90.00
#
_symmetry.space_group_name_H-M   'P 1'
#
loop_
_entity.id
_entity.type
_entity.pdbx_description
1 polymer ?
#
loop_
_entity_poly.entity_id
_entity_poly.type
_entity_poly.pdbx_seq_one_letter_code
_entity_poly.pdbx_strand_id
1 'polypeptide(L)'
;MRFFAENGFSGTIRDLASFMGVSSPLIFRYFRTKEDLITAAVETLYVQKIDSEWINMLSDRSVSIEQRLKRFYRSYILVSDDYRWIRVAVGAGLANFPVMKEYLNSFMTPIFDRIAKELHFARTGEEMEKVSQEDRELLWHLHSSLVYLLIRKHIYRSTVTGNTVGHMDRSIHHFLQGFVPPLVDPPAE
;
A
#
# COMPACT_ATOMS: atom_id res chain seq x y z
N MET A 1 -11.30 -13.88 4.49
CA MET A 1 -9.85 -13.58 4.43
C MET A 1 -8.94 -14.79 4.52
N ARG A 2 -8.97 -15.58 5.61
CA ARG A 2 -8.10 -16.77 5.75
C ARG A 2 -8.25 -17.75 4.58
N PHE A 3 -9.50 -18.07 4.22
CA PHE A 3 -9.82 -18.91 3.06
C PHE A 3 -9.11 -18.44 1.77
N PHE A 4 -9.25 -17.17 1.40
CA PHE A 4 -8.64 -16.61 0.19
C PHE A 4 -7.12 -16.54 0.26
N ALA A 5 -6.56 -16.24 1.43
CA ALA A 5 -5.11 -16.23 1.61
C ALA A 5 -4.49 -17.63 1.42
N GLU A 6 -5.16 -18.68 1.90
CA GLU A 6 -4.66 -20.06 1.85
C GLU A 6 -4.96 -20.75 0.52
N ASN A 7 -6.15 -20.56 -0.04
CA ASN A 7 -6.64 -21.30 -1.21
C ASN A 7 -6.63 -20.47 -2.50
N GLY A 8 -6.28 -19.19 -2.43
CA GLY A 8 -6.41 -18.26 -3.55
C GLY A 8 -7.87 -18.00 -3.93
N PHE A 9 -8.08 -17.57 -5.17
CA PHE A 9 -9.38 -17.18 -5.69
C PHE A 9 -10.03 -18.20 -6.63
N SER A 10 -9.45 -19.39 -6.79
CA SER A 10 -10.05 -20.46 -7.62
C SER A 10 -11.22 -21.18 -6.93
N GLY A 11 -11.27 -21.18 -5.59
CA GLY A 11 -12.32 -21.84 -4.81
C GLY A 11 -13.73 -21.27 -5.04
N THR A 12 -14.74 -22.12 -4.94
CA THR A 12 -16.15 -21.75 -5.16
C THR A 12 -16.77 -21.12 -3.90
N ILE A 13 -17.95 -20.48 -4.05
CA ILE A 13 -18.76 -20.03 -2.90
C ILE A 13 -19.16 -21.21 -2.00
N ARG A 14 -19.26 -22.41 -2.54
CA ARG A 14 -19.53 -23.63 -1.76
C ARG A 14 -18.34 -23.99 -0.87
N ASP A 15 -17.13 -23.93 -1.41
CA ASP A 15 -15.91 -24.19 -0.63
C ASP A 15 -15.75 -23.17 0.50
N LEU A 16 -16.04 -21.89 0.21
CA LEU A 16 -16.05 -20.84 1.22
C LEU A 16 -17.13 -21.08 2.30
N ALA A 17 -18.34 -21.46 1.90
CA ALA A 17 -19.43 -21.75 2.83
C ALA A 17 -19.07 -22.90 3.78
N SER A 18 -18.52 -23.98 3.22
CA SER A 18 -17.99 -25.13 3.97
C SER A 18 -16.90 -24.70 4.95
N PHE A 19 -15.94 -23.89 4.50
CA PHE A 19 -14.86 -23.36 5.34
C PHE A 19 -15.38 -22.48 6.49
N MET A 20 -16.45 -21.70 6.26
CA MET A 20 -17.05 -20.82 7.26
C MET A 20 -18.07 -21.52 8.17
N GLY A 21 -18.42 -22.78 7.90
CA GLY A 21 -19.46 -23.49 8.64
C GLY A 21 -20.87 -22.92 8.42
N VAL A 22 -21.12 -22.30 7.27
CA VAL A 22 -22.42 -21.70 6.91
C VAL A 22 -22.96 -22.31 5.61
N SER A 23 -24.23 -22.07 5.29
CA SER A 23 -24.81 -22.51 4.02
C SER A 23 -24.48 -21.55 2.88
N SER A 24 -24.27 -22.06 1.66
CA SER A 24 -24.08 -21.20 0.48
C SER A 24 -25.24 -20.22 0.22
N PRO A 25 -26.53 -20.57 0.43
CA PRO A 25 -27.63 -19.63 0.31
C PRO A 25 -27.54 -18.45 1.28
N LEU A 26 -26.98 -18.64 2.49
CA LEU A 26 -26.77 -17.54 3.43
C LEU A 26 -25.76 -16.53 2.90
N ILE A 27 -24.68 -17.00 2.28
CA ILE A 27 -23.69 -16.13 1.64
C ILE A 27 -24.34 -15.33 0.50
N PHE A 28 -25.11 -16.00 -0.36
CA PHE A 28 -25.80 -15.33 -1.48
C PHE A 28 -26.87 -14.31 -1.05
N ARG A 29 -27.38 -14.38 0.19
CA ARG A 29 -28.25 -13.31 0.74
C ARG A 29 -27.51 -11.99 0.95
N TYR A 30 -26.20 -12.03 1.22
CA TYR A 30 -25.38 -10.84 1.48
C TYR A 30 -24.59 -10.41 0.26
N PHE A 31 -24.16 -11.36 -0.58
CA PHE A 31 -23.30 -11.09 -1.73
C PHE A 31 -23.90 -11.74 -2.97
N ARG A 32 -24.28 -10.93 -3.96
CA ARG A 32 -24.95 -11.43 -5.17
C ARG A 32 -23.97 -12.21 -6.04
N THR A 33 -22.73 -11.77 -6.06
CA THR A 33 -21.64 -12.42 -6.79
C THR A 33 -20.47 -12.77 -5.87
N LYS A 34 -19.60 -13.68 -6.35
CA LYS A 34 -18.33 -13.97 -5.69
C LYS A 34 -17.42 -12.74 -5.68
N GLU A 35 -17.51 -11.90 -6.70
CA GLU A 35 -16.78 -10.65 -6.78
C GLU A 35 -17.24 -9.67 -5.69
N ASP A 36 -18.55 -9.50 -5.46
CA ASP A 36 -19.07 -8.64 -4.38
C ASP A 36 -18.52 -9.06 -3.01
N LEU A 37 -18.48 -10.36 -2.78
CA LEU A 37 -17.93 -10.93 -1.54
C LEU A 37 -16.44 -10.65 -1.40
N ILE A 38 -15.68 -10.80 -2.49
CA ILE A 38 -14.25 -10.54 -2.49
C ILE A 38 -14.00 -9.05 -2.28
N THR A 39 -14.68 -8.18 -3.03
CA THR A 39 -14.61 -6.73 -2.89
C THR A 39 -14.87 -6.31 -1.45
N ALA A 40 -15.98 -6.73 -0.85
CA ALA A 40 -16.28 -6.42 0.55
C ALA A 40 -15.22 -6.98 1.52
N ALA A 41 -14.68 -8.17 1.27
CA ALA A 41 -13.65 -8.76 2.10
C ALA A 41 -12.31 -8.00 2.00
N VAL A 42 -11.91 -7.55 0.81
CA VAL A 42 -10.70 -6.73 0.63
C VAL A 42 -10.92 -5.32 1.18
N GLU A 43 -12.08 -4.71 0.96
CA GLU A 43 -12.45 -3.41 1.54
C GLU A 43 -12.33 -3.38 3.06
N THR A 44 -12.75 -4.45 3.75
CA THR A 44 -12.58 -4.53 5.22
C THR A 44 -11.12 -4.44 5.67
N LEU A 45 -10.14 -4.69 4.80
CA LEU A 45 -8.71 -4.53 5.11
C LEU A 45 -8.21 -3.09 5.04
N TYR A 46 -8.81 -2.23 4.21
CA TYR A 46 -8.30 -0.87 3.97
C TYR A 46 -9.29 0.26 4.31
N VAL A 47 -10.59 0.00 4.37
CA VAL A 47 -11.62 1.04 4.65
C VAL A 47 -11.68 1.42 6.14
N GLN A 48 -11.29 0.54 7.07
CA GLN A 48 -11.46 0.81 8.51
C GLN A 48 -10.38 1.71 9.15
N LYS A 49 -9.33 2.11 8.45
CA LYS A 49 -8.18 2.81 9.07
C LYS A 49 -7.79 4.13 8.44
N ILE A 50 -8.37 4.48 7.30
CA ILE A 50 -7.76 5.48 6.44
C ILE A 50 -8.81 6.35 5.80
N ASP A 51 -8.72 7.65 6.09
CA ASP A 51 -8.65 8.67 5.04
C ASP A 51 -8.18 9.99 5.68
N SER A 52 -8.75 10.34 6.83
CA SER A 52 -8.45 11.60 7.51
C SER A 52 -7.11 11.58 8.24
N GLU A 53 -6.79 10.53 9.01
CA GLU A 53 -5.60 10.56 9.87
C GLU A 53 -4.28 10.55 9.08
N TRP A 54 -4.18 9.75 8.02
CA TRP A 54 -2.95 9.65 7.22
C TRP A 54 -2.68 10.91 6.42
N ILE A 55 -3.69 11.48 5.77
CA ILE A 55 -3.54 12.75 5.08
C ILE A 55 -3.24 13.86 6.08
N ASN A 56 -3.91 13.92 7.23
CA ASN A 56 -3.61 14.92 8.27
C ASN A 56 -2.18 14.82 8.79
N MET A 57 -1.72 13.61 9.09
CA MET A 57 -0.35 13.34 9.51
C MET A 57 0.68 13.73 8.46
N LEU A 58 0.41 13.44 7.19
CA LEU A 58 1.25 13.87 6.07
C LEU A 58 1.18 15.38 5.85
N SER A 59 0.12 16.06 6.30
CA SER A 59 -0.10 17.49 6.14
C SER A 59 0.48 18.35 7.27
N ASP A 60 0.86 17.75 8.39
CA ASP A 60 1.33 18.45 9.59
C ASP A 60 2.75 19.02 9.43
N ARG A 61 2.85 20.22 8.85
CA ARG A 61 4.13 20.92 8.62
C ARG A 61 4.85 21.37 9.89
N SER A 62 4.27 21.19 11.09
CA SER A 62 5.00 21.38 12.35
C SER A 62 6.05 20.28 12.60
N VAL A 63 5.97 19.18 11.84
CA VAL A 63 6.87 18.03 11.89
C VAL A 63 7.62 17.91 10.56
N SER A 64 8.92 17.56 10.61
CA SER A 64 9.72 17.40 9.39
C SER A 64 9.13 16.36 8.45
N ILE A 65 9.27 16.56 7.13
CA ILE A 65 8.71 15.66 6.10
C ILE A 65 9.21 14.22 6.28
N GLU A 66 10.47 14.03 6.65
CA GLU A 66 11.02 12.70 6.94
C GLU A 66 10.27 12.01 8.09
N GLN A 67 10.01 12.72 9.18
CA GLN A 67 9.28 12.15 10.32
C GLN A 67 7.82 11.87 9.97
N ARG A 68 7.17 12.74 9.19
CA ARG A 68 5.81 12.49 8.69
C ARG A 68 5.73 11.23 7.83
N LEU A 69 6.66 11.07 6.89
CA LEU A 69 6.74 9.85 6.06
C LEU A 69 6.99 8.61 6.90
N LYS A 70 7.90 8.67 7.87
CA LYS A 70 8.17 7.55 8.79
C LYS A 70 6.92 7.16 9.58
N ARG A 71 6.19 8.13 10.13
CA ARG A 71 4.94 7.85 10.86
C ARG A 71 3.88 7.23 9.94
N PHE A 72 3.70 7.77 8.74
CA PHE A 72 2.81 7.19 7.72
C PHE A 72 3.17 5.74 7.41
N TYR A 73 4.41 5.48 7.02
CA TYR A 73 4.84 4.13 6.63
C TYR A 73 4.85 3.15 7.80
N ARG A 74 5.13 3.59 9.03
CA ARG A 74 4.94 2.76 10.24
C ARG A 74 3.48 2.36 10.41
N SER A 75 2.56 3.31 10.29
CA SER A 75 1.12 3.01 10.34
C SER A 75 0.69 2.08 9.20
N TYR A 76 1.24 2.28 7.99
CA TYR A 76 0.98 1.42 6.84
C TYR A 76 1.49 -0.02 7.07
N ILE A 77 2.70 -0.18 7.62
CA ILE A 77 3.30 -1.47 7.95
C ILE A 77 2.48 -2.23 9.00
N LEU A 78 1.94 -1.53 10.01
CA LEU A 78 1.06 -2.15 11.02
C LEU A 78 -0.20 -2.81 10.42
N VAL A 79 -0.61 -2.39 9.22
CA VAL A 79 -1.76 -2.95 8.50
C VAL A 79 -1.32 -3.98 7.45
N SER A 80 -0.27 -3.65 6.68
CA SER A 80 0.13 -4.39 5.49
C SER A 80 1.11 -5.53 5.75
N ASP A 81 1.85 -5.52 6.86
CA ASP A 81 2.73 -6.63 7.26
C ASP A 81 1.91 -7.79 7.88
N ASP A 82 0.90 -8.25 7.15
CA ASP A 82 0.01 -9.35 7.49
C ASP A 82 -0.04 -10.34 6.31
N TYR A 83 0.14 -11.63 6.63
CA TYR A 83 0.15 -12.72 5.65
C TYR A 83 -1.11 -12.73 4.78
N ARG A 84 -2.28 -12.51 5.38
CA ARG A 84 -3.57 -12.53 4.69
C ARG A 84 -3.70 -11.30 3.80
N TRP A 85 -3.26 -10.13 4.27
CA TRP A 85 -3.29 -8.89 3.49
C TRP A 85 -2.51 -9.07 2.18
N ILE A 86 -1.24 -9.48 2.26
CA ILE A 86 -0.36 -9.55 1.08
C ILE A 86 -0.82 -10.60 0.09
N ARG A 87 -1.20 -11.79 0.57
CA ARG A 87 -1.67 -12.85 -0.32
C ARG A 87 -3.00 -12.54 -0.98
N VAL A 88 -3.91 -11.90 -0.26
CA VAL A 88 -5.19 -11.49 -0.85
C VAL A 88 -5.01 -10.36 -1.85
N ALA A 89 -4.20 -9.34 -1.55
CA ALA A 89 -3.92 -8.25 -2.48
C ALA A 89 -3.29 -8.76 -3.79
N VAL A 90 -2.22 -9.56 -3.70
CA VAL A 90 -1.57 -10.13 -4.89
C VAL A 90 -2.48 -11.11 -5.62
N GLY A 91 -3.18 -11.98 -4.89
CA GLY A 91 -4.12 -12.93 -5.50
C GLY A 91 -5.27 -12.23 -6.22
N ALA A 92 -5.79 -11.13 -5.67
CA ALA A 92 -6.88 -10.37 -6.26
C ALA A 92 -6.42 -9.67 -7.55
N GLY A 93 -5.19 -9.14 -7.56
CA GLY A 93 -4.55 -8.62 -8.76
C GLY A 93 -4.36 -9.68 -9.85
N LEU A 94 -3.84 -10.87 -9.50
CA LEU A 94 -3.66 -11.99 -10.44
C LEU A 94 -4.98 -12.51 -11.01
N ALA A 95 -6.05 -12.46 -10.22
CA ALA A 95 -7.39 -12.86 -10.64
C ALA A 95 -8.15 -11.74 -11.39
N ASN A 96 -7.53 -10.59 -11.65
CA ASN A 96 -8.11 -9.41 -12.31
C ASN A 96 -9.36 -8.86 -11.61
N PHE A 97 -9.47 -8.99 -10.28
CA PHE A 97 -10.55 -8.33 -9.55
C PHE A 97 -10.31 -6.81 -9.53
N PRO A 98 -11.33 -5.99 -9.82
CA PRO A 98 -11.19 -4.53 -9.91
C PRO A 98 -10.83 -3.89 -8.56
N VAL A 99 -11.10 -4.56 -7.44
CA VAL A 99 -10.87 -4.03 -6.10
C VAL A 99 -9.44 -3.56 -5.85
N MET A 100 -8.44 -4.24 -6.41
CA MET A 100 -7.05 -3.80 -6.25
C MET A 100 -6.72 -2.59 -7.12
N LYS A 101 -7.28 -2.49 -8.32
CA LYS A 101 -7.16 -1.29 -9.15
C LYS A 101 -7.82 -0.10 -8.45
N GLU A 102 -8.99 -0.31 -7.88
CA GLU A 102 -9.71 0.71 -7.12
C GLU A 102 -8.94 1.17 -5.88
N TYR A 103 -8.35 0.23 -5.15
CA TYR A 103 -7.41 0.56 -4.07
C TYR A 103 -6.26 1.44 -4.57
N LEU A 104 -5.52 1.05 -5.61
CA LEU A 104 -4.39 1.86 -6.07
C LEU A 104 -4.81 3.28 -6.51
N ASN A 105 -5.96 3.39 -7.19
CA ASN A 105 -6.44 4.66 -7.71
C ASN A 105 -7.04 5.56 -6.62
N SER A 106 -8.01 5.05 -5.87
CA SER A 106 -8.80 5.86 -4.95
C SER A 106 -8.12 6.06 -3.61
N PHE A 107 -7.13 5.22 -3.28
CA PHE A 107 -6.47 5.25 -1.99
C PHE A 107 -5.00 5.67 -2.07
N MET A 108 -4.19 4.97 -2.87
CA MET A 108 -2.75 5.24 -2.91
C MET A 108 -2.45 6.54 -3.66
N THR A 109 -3.20 6.85 -4.71
CA THR A 109 -2.95 8.06 -5.52
C THR A 109 -3.12 9.36 -4.74
N PRO A 110 -4.20 9.59 -3.95
CA PRO A 110 -4.31 10.80 -3.13
C PRO A 110 -3.19 10.94 -2.08
N ILE A 111 -2.76 9.82 -1.49
CA ILE A 111 -1.63 9.78 -0.56
C ILE A 111 -0.35 10.22 -1.27
N PHE A 112 -0.08 9.69 -2.46
CA PHE A 112 1.10 10.06 -3.23
C PHE A 112 1.06 11.50 -3.72
N ASP A 113 -0.11 11.97 -4.14
CA ASP A 113 -0.30 13.38 -4.49
C ASP A 113 0.00 14.28 -3.28
N ARG A 114 -0.41 13.88 -2.08
CA ARG A 114 -0.08 14.64 -0.86
C ARG A 114 1.42 14.60 -0.58
N ILE A 115 2.06 13.44 -0.66
CA ILE A 115 3.50 13.31 -0.41
C ILE A 115 4.30 14.13 -1.42
N ALA A 116 3.97 14.08 -2.72
CA ALA A 116 4.65 14.83 -3.76
C ALA A 116 4.59 16.34 -3.50
N LYS A 117 3.41 16.85 -3.15
CA LYS A 117 3.21 18.26 -2.79
C LYS A 117 4.05 18.66 -1.57
N GLU A 118 4.09 17.83 -0.54
CA GLU A 118 4.86 18.12 0.67
C GLU A 118 6.37 18.01 0.47
N LEU A 119 6.84 17.09 -0.37
CA LEU A 119 8.24 17.01 -0.78
C LEU A 119 8.64 18.24 -1.59
N HIS A 120 7.78 18.69 -2.52
CA HIS A 120 8.01 19.91 -3.27
C HIS A 120 8.11 21.11 -2.34
N PHE A 121 7.12 21.33 -1.47
CA PHE A 121 7.13 22.44 -0.51
C PHE A 121 8.35 22.40 0.41
N ALA A 122 8.74 21.22 0.91
CA ALA A 122 9.93 21.09 1.76
C ALA A 122 11.24 21.47 1.02
N ARG A 123 11.26 21.38 -0.30
CA ARG A 123 12.43 21.70 -1.15
C ARG A 123 12.44 23.15 -1.62
N THR A 124 11.29 23.68 -2.03
CA THR A 124 11.19 25.00 -2.69
C THR A 124 10.62 26.09 -1.79
N GLY A 125 9.86 25.72 -0.76
CA GLY A 125 9.03 26.65 0.03
C GLY A 125 7.73 27.07 -0.68
N GLU A 126 7.45 26.53 -1.87
CA GLU A 126 6.31 26.90 -2.70
C GLU A 126 5.28 25.76 -2.78
N GLU A 127 4.03 26.10 -3.11
CA GLU A 127 2.99 25.09 -3.33
C GLU A 127 3.10 24.49 -4.73
N MET A 128 3.00 23.16 -4.82
CA MET A 128 2.98 22.47 -6.11
C MET A 128 1.58 22.52 -6.72
N GLU A 129 1.45 23.16 -7.89
CA GLU A 129 0.18 23.32 -8.60
C GLU A 129 -0.37 21.96 -9.09
N LYS A 130 0.48 21.11 -9.66
CA LYS A 130 0.09 19.80 -10.21
C LYS A 130 1.16 18.74 -9.93
N VAL A 131 0.69 17.55 -9.57
CA VAL A 131 1.50 16.34 -9.44
C VAL A 131 1.53 15.62 -10.78
N SER A 132 2.73 15.45 -11.36
CA SER A 132 2.93 14.75 -12.63
C SER A 132 2.78 13.23 -12.46
N GLN A 133 2.81 12.49 -13.58
CA GLN A 133 2.84 11.03 -13.49
C GLN A 133 4.21 10.56 -12.97
N GLU A 134 5.27 11.22 -13.41
CA GLU A 134 6.66 10.95 -13.02
C GLU A 134 6.87 11.14 -11.51
N ASP A 135 6.28 12.18 -10.91
CA ASP A 135 6.30 12.39 -9.45
C ASP A 135 5.67 11.20 -8.70
N ARG A 136 4.57 10.65 -9.23
CA ARG A 136 3.92 9.47 -8.66
C ARG A 136 4.75 8.22 -8.83
N GLU A 137 5.41 8.04 -9.98
CA GLU A 137 6.28 6.88 -10.23
C GLU A 137 7.47 6.83 -9.26
N LEU A 138 8.04 7.98 -8.89
CA LEU A 138 9.08 8.04 -7.86
C LEU A 138 8.55 7.56 -6.49
N LEU A 139 7.32 7.91 -6.15
CA LEU A 139 6.68 7.45 -4.91
C LEU A 139 6.31 5.97 -4.99
N TRP A 140 5.89 5.48 -6.16
CA TRP A 140 5.73 4.05 -6.42
C TRP A 140 7.05 3.30 -6.25
N HIS A 141 8.18 3.86 -6.66
CA HIS A 141 9.49 3.24 -6.45
C HIS A 141 9.78 3.03 -4.96
N LEU A 142 9.61 4.08 -4.14
CA LEU A 142 9.76 3.97 -2.69
C LEU A 142 8.80 2.93 -2.10
N HIS A 143 7.52 3.01 -2.46
CA HIS A 143 6.49 2.12 -1.95
C HIS A 143 6.72 0.66 -2.34
N SER A 144 7.17 0.42 -3.57
CA SER A 144 7.45 -0.91 -4.11
C SER A 144 8.58 -1.60 -3.36
N SER A 145 9.55 -0.85 -2.82
CA SER A 145 10.60 -1.44 -1.97
C SER A 145 10.03 -2.13 -0.73
N LEU A 146 9.04 -1.51 -0.09
CA LEU A 146 8.31 -2.08 1.05
C LEU A 146 7.44 -3.26 0.61
N VAL A 147 6.62 -3.07 -0.42
CA VAL A 147 5.69 -4.10 -0.88
C VAL A 147 6.44 -5.35 -1.33
N TYR A 148 7.56 -5.21 -2.04
CA TYR A 148 8.37 -6.34 -2.47
C TYR A 148 9.02 -7.08 -1.29
N LEU A 149 9.44 -6.36 -0.25
CA LEU A 149 9.89 -6.99 1.00
C LEU A 149 8.77 -7.83 1.63
N LEU A 150 7.55 -7.31 1.67
CA LEU A 150 6.39 -8.02 2.22
C LEU A 150 5.97 -9.22 1.35
N ILE A 151 6.07 -9.13 0.03
CA ILE A 151 5.90 -10.26 -0.89
C ILE A 151 6.94 -11.34 -0.62
N ARG A 152 8.21 -10.96 -0.52
CA ARG A 152 9.31 -11.88 -0.17
C ARG A 152 9.09 -12.57 1.16
N LYS A 153 8.54 -11.87 2.15
CA LYS A 153 8.21 -12.38 3.48
C LYS A 153 7.02 -13.35 3.45
N HIS A 154 5.89 -12.93 2.88
CA HIS A 154 4.60 -13.62 3.04
C HIS A 154 4.23 -14.56 1.88
N ILE A 155 4.77 -14.32 0.68
CA ILE A 155 4.50 -15.14 -0.51
C ILE A 155 5.64 -16.10 -0.76
N TYR A 156 6.85 -15.57 -0.97
CA TYR A 156 8.02 -16.41 -1.31
C TYR A 156 8.65 -17.09 -0.09
N ARG A 157 8.29 -16.66 1.12
CA ARG A 157 8.81 -17.20 2.39
C ARG A 157 10.35 -17.18 2.43
N SER A 158 10.96 -16.18 1.78
CA SER A 158 12.40 -15.98 1.81
C SER A 158 12.82 -15.32 3.11
N THR A 159 14.07 -15.55 3.53
CA THR A 159 14.65 -14.79 4.66
C THR A 159 14.70 -13.30 4.31
N VAL A 160 14.06 -12.50 5.15
CA VAL A 160 14.07 -11.03 5.09
C VAL A 160 14.52 -10.47 6.43
N THR A 161 14.79 -9.17 6.50
CA THR A 161 15.04 -8.50 7.78
C THR A 161 13.85 -8.66 8.73
N GLY A 162 14.12 -8.97 10.00
CA GLY A 162 13.09 -9.04 11.04
C GLY A 162 12.53 -7.68 11.45
N ASN A 163 13.21 -6.58 11.07
CA ASN A 163 12.83 -5.22 11.40
C ASN A 163 12.34 -4.47 10.14
N THR A 164 11.11 -4.77 9.69
CA THR A 164 10.47 -4.12 8.53
C THR A 164 10.45 -2.59 8.68
N VAL A 165 10.11 -2.09 9.88
CA VAL A 165 10.04 -0.66 10.18
C VAL A 165 11.40 0.01 10.02
N GLY A 166 12.44 -0.56 10.62
CA GLY A 166 13.79 -0.01 10.53
C GLY A 166 14.36 -0.08 9.11
N HIS A 167 13.97 -1.07 8.29
CA HIS A 167 14.29 -1.07 6.87
C HIS A 167 13.61 0.11 6.16
N MET A 168 12.32 0.31 6.38
CA MET A 168 11.58 1.40 5.75
C MET A 168 12.08 2.79 6.18
N ASP A 169 12.41 2.96 7.47
CA ASP A 169 12.99 4.21 7.98
C ASP A 169 14.30 4.58 7.26
N ARG A 170 15.14 3.58 6.94
CA ARG A 170 16.37 3.77 6.14
C ARG A 170 16.05 4.05 4.67
N SER A 171 15.11 3.32 4.08
CA SER A 171 14.68 3.56 2.70
C SER A 171 14.14 4.97 2.50
N ILE A 172 13.34 5.49 3.44
CA ILE A 172 12.86 6.88 3.44
C ILE A 172 14.03 7.85 3.52
N HIS A 173 14.98 7.61 4.42
CA HIS A 173 16.16 8.48 4.56
C HIS A 173 16.96 8.56 3.25
N HIS A 174 17.28 7.42 2.63
CA HIS A 174 18.00 7.38 1.36
C HIS A 174 17.19 7.98 0.21
N PHE A 175 15.89 7.71 0.16
CA PHE A 175 14.99 8.31 -0.82
C PHE A 175 15.05 9.83 -0.75
N LEU A 176 14.92 10.42 0.45
CA LEU A 176 14.98 11.88 0.62
C LEU A 176 16.34 12.48 0.29
N GLN A 177 17.43 11.76 0.52
CA GLN A 177 18.77 12.21 0.08
C GLN A 177 18.88 12.32 -1.44
N GLY A 178 18.17 11.48 -2.20
CA GLY A 178 18.10 11.59 -3.66
C GLY A 178 17.24 12.75 -4.17
N PHE A 179 16.46 13.42 -3.31
CA PHE A 179 15.66 14.62 -3.63
C PHE A 179 16.37 15.94 -3.31
N VAL A 180 17.55 15.88 -2.69
CA VAL A 180 18.50 16.98 -2.46
C VAL A 180 19.57 16.84 -3.56
N PRO A 181 20.03 17.93 -4.22
CA PRO A 181 20.43 17.88 -5.62
C PRO A 181 21.46 16.78 -5.92
N PRO A 182 21.35 16.11 -7.09
CA PRO A 182 22.23 15.03 -7.47
C PRO A 182 23.68 15.49 -7.51
N LEU A 183 24.61 14.54 -7.31
CA LEU A 183 26.03 14.72 -7.63
C LEU A 183 26.11 15.30 -9.04
N VAL A 184 26.59 16.53 -9.15
CA VAL A 184 26.89 17.18 -10.43
C VAL A 184 27.94 16.30 -11.10
N ASP A 185 27.66 15.81 -12.31
CA ASP A 185 28.68 15.15 -13.11
C ASP A 185 29.89 16.10 -13.21
N PRO A 186 31.13 15.62 -13.04
CA PRO A 186 32.29 16.46 -13.24
C PRO A 186 32.23 17.06 -14.65
N PRO A 187 32.61 18.35 -14.83
CA PRO A 187 32.59 18.97 -16.15
C PRO A 187 33.42 18.10 -17.11
N ALA A 188 32.85 17.85 -18.30
CA ALA A 188 33.55 17.13 -19.35
C ALA A 188 34.85 17.88 -19.70
N GLU A 189 35.99 17.20 -19.58
CA GLU A 189 37.30 17.64 -20.07
C GLU A 189 37.35 17.65 -21.61
#